data_AF-A0A4V2TSD0-F1
#
_entry.id   AF-A0A4V2TSD0-F1
#
_cell.length_a   1.000
_cell.length_b   1.000
_cell.length_c   1.000
_cell.angle_alpha   90.00
_cell.angle_beta   90.00
_cell.angle_gamma   90.00
#
_symmetry.space_group_name_H-M   'P 1'
#
loop_
_entity.id
_entity.type
_entity.pdbx_description
1 polymer ?
#
loop_
_entity_poly.entity_id
_entity_poly.type
_entity_poly.pdbx_seq_one_letter_code
_entity_poly.pdbx_strand_id
1 'polypeptide(L)'
;MAKATQQTVRINGARTIIRTSATGKITTKPAPPKEWELQAAQVRAFRAMPAYGKRFLLAGDQNAAKRGPRAQQEAIAAGMTPGEADLRIYLAGGQIRMIENKVGKGRLSTAQRDRHAALARLGHDVTVVSATTPADAASQAVELVQGWLAVA
;
A
#
# COMPACT_ATOMS: atom_id res chain seq x y z
N MET A 1 -33.32 -9.27 -17.60
CA MET A 1 -32.30 -8.43 -18.27
C MET A 1 -30.92 -8.91 -17.87
N ALA A 2 -29.97 -9.01 -18.80
CA ALA A 2 -28.60 -9.41 -18.47
C ALA A 2 -27.93 -8.33 -17.59
N LYS A 3 -27.22 -8.74 -16.52
CA LYS A 3 -26.44 -7.79 -15.71
C LYS A 3 -25.11 -7.50 -16.41
N ALA A 4 -24.65 -6.25 -16.32
CA ALA A 4 -23.30 -5.92 -16.73
C ALA A 4 -22.29 -6.72 -15.88
N THR A 5 -21.25 -7.23 -16.52
CA THR A 5 -20.18 -7.99 -15.86
C THR A 5 -18.84 -7.27 -16.00
N GLN A 6 -17.95 -7.51 -15.04
CA GLN A 6 -16.60 -6.97 -15.05
C GLN A 6 -15.62 -8.06 -14.65
N GLN A 7 -14.55 -8.20 -15.42
CA GLN A 7 -13.43 -9.07 -15.11
C GLN A 7 -12.11 -8.31 -15.26
N THR A 8 -11.13 -8.66 -14.44
CA THR A 8 -9.77 -8.13 -14.57
C THR A 8 -8.87 -9.27 -15.00
N VAL A 9 -8.28 -9.15 -16.19
CA VAL A 9 -7.40 -10.15 -16.79
C VAL A 9 -6.03 -9.54 -17.09
N ARG A 10 -5.07 -10.37 -17.50
CA ARG A 10 -3.82 -9.87 -18.10
C ARG A 10 -3.89 -10.00 -19.62
N ILE A 11 -3.61 -8.91 -20.32
CA ILE A 11 -3.47 -8.86 -21.79
C ILE A 11 -2.05 -8.35 -22.06
N ASN A 12 -1.22 -9.16 -22.72
CA ASN A 12 0.20 -8.85 -22.96
C ASN A 12 0.95 -8.45 -21.68
N GLY A 13 0.67 -9.13 -20.56
CA GLY A 13 1.26 -8.84 -19.25
C GLY A 13 0.61 -7.66 -18.49
N ALA A 14 -0.10 -6.76 -19.17
CA ALA A 14 -0.77 -5.62 -18.55
C ALA A 14 -2.12 -6.00 -17.93
N ARG A 15 -2.40 -5.55 -16.70
CA ARG A 15 -3.70 -5.74 -16.06
C ARG A 15 -4.75 -4.88 -16.75
N THR A 16 -5.77 -5.52 -17.30
CA THR A 16 -6.83 -4.89 -18.08
C THR A 16 -8.19 -5.27 -17.51
N ILE A 17 -9.05 -4.27 -17.32
CA ILE A 17 -10.46 -4.47 -16.98
C ILE A 17 -11.23 -4.64 -18.29
N ILE A 18 -11.94 -5.75 -18.41
CA ILE A 18 -12.94 -5.98 -19.46
C ILE A 18 -14.31 -5.82 -18.82
N ARG A 19 -15.13 -4.92 -19.37
CA ARG A 19 -16.51 -4.69 -18.95
C ARG A 19 -17.45 -5.03 -20.09
N THR A 20 -18.42 -5.90 -19.82
CA THR A 20 -19.51 -6.23 -20.73
C THR A 20 -20.78 -5.56 -20.22
N SER A 21 -21.44 -4.74 -21.04
CA SER A 21 -22.70 -4.09 -20.68
C SER A 21 -23.87 -5.08 -20.67
N ALA A 22 -24.99 -4.67 -20.09
CA ALA A 22 -26.26 -5.39 -20.17
C ALA A 22 -26.75 -5.62 -21.61
N THR A 23 -26.28 -4.81 -22.57
CA THR A 23 -26.60 -4.86 -24.00
C THR A 23 -25.55 -5.61 -24.83
N GLY A 24 -24.53 -6.20 -24.20
CA GLY A 24 -23.47 -6.95 -24.88
C GLY A 24 -22.27 -6.12 -25.37
N LYS A 25 -22.26 -4.79 -25.16
CA LYS A 25 -21.11 -3.93 -25.52
C LYS A 25 -19.92 -4.27 -24.63
N ILE A 26 -18.79 -4.61 -25.24
CA ILE A 26 -17.52 -4.89 -24.55
C ILE A 26 -16.63 -3.65 -24.60
N THR A 27 -16.03 -3.30 -23.47
CA THR A 27 -15.02 -2.24 -23.37
C THR A 27 -13.82 -2.73 -22.57
N THR A 28 -12.64 -2.23 -22.92
CA THR A 28 -11.38 -2.51 -22.22
C THR A 28 -10.78 -1.22 -21.69
N LYS A 29 -10.20 -1.29 -20.49
CA LYS A 29 -9.42 -0.18 -19.92
C LYS A 29 -8.30 -0.72 -19.04
N PRO A 30 -7.18 -0.01 -18.89
CA PRO A 30 -6.15 -0.37 -17.93
C PRO A 30 -6.76 -0.52 -16.52
N ALA A 31 -6.36 -1.57 -15.82
CA ALA A 31 -6.70 -1.71 -14.41
C ALA A 31 -5.76 -0.82 -13.58
N PRO A 32 -6.24 -0.12 -12.55
CA PRO A 32 -5.37 0.57 -11.60
C PRO A 32 -4.37 -0.41 -10.97
N PRO A 33 -3.17 0.05 -10.59
CA PRO A 33 -2.19 -0.80 -9.91
C PRO A 33 -2.78 -1.40 -8.62
N LYS A 34 -2.24 -2.52 -8.18
CA LYS A 34 -2.52 -3.05 -6.83
C LYS A 34 -1.71 -2.25 -5.81
N GLU A 35 -2.20 -2.16 -4.58
CA GLU A 35 -1.49 -1.45 -3.49
C GLU A 35 -0.06 -1.99 -3.29
N TRP A 36 0.14 -3.32 -3.36
CA TRP A 36 1.50 -3.89 -3.26
C TRP A 36 2.44 -3.44 -4.40
N GLU A 37 1.93 -3.10 -5.59
CA GLU A 37 2.74 -2.61 -6.71
C GLU A 37 3.24 -1.18 -6.43
N LEU A 38 2.42 -0.38 -5.74
CA LEU A 38 2.80 0.96 -5.26
C LEU A 38 3.85 0.85 -4.15
N GLN A 39 3.58 0.02 -3.14
CA GLN A 39 4.51 -0.26 -2.03
C GLN A 39 5.86 -0.78 -2.54
N ALA A 40 5.87 -1.70 -3.50
CA ALA A 40 7.11 -2.23 -4.08
C ALA A 40 7.93 -1.15 -4.81
N ALA A 41 7.27 -0.19 -5.46
CA ALA A 41 7.96 0.95 -6.08
C ALA A 41 8.57 1.89 -5.04
N GLN A 42 7.85 2.19 -3.96
CA GLN A 42 8.38 2.94 -2.82
C GLN A 42 9.59 2.25 -2.21
N VAL A 43 9.50 0.94 -1.92
CA VAL A 43 10.62 0.17 -1.36
C VAL A 43 11.85 0.21 -2.27
N ARG A 44 11.68 0.08 -3.59
CA ARG A 44 12.80 0.23 -4.54
C ARG A 44 13.41 1.63 -4.49
N ALA A 45 12.58 2.67 -4.48
CA ALA A 45 13.05 4.06 -4.43
C ALA A 45 13.78 4.35 -3.11
N PHE A 46 13.24 3.90 -1.98
CA PHE A 46 13.88 4.03 -0.67
C PHE A 46 15.24 3.34 -0.63
N ARG A 47 15.33 2.10 -1.13
CA ARG A 47 16.60 1.36 -1.17
C ARG A 47 17.66 2.02 -2.05
N ALA A 48 17.26 2.86 -3.00
CA ALA A 48 18.16 3.63 -3.84
C ALA A 48 18.59 4.97 -3.20
N MET A 49 17.95 5.41 -2.12
CA MET A 49 18.33 6.66 -1.44
C MET A 49 19.68 6.50 -0.74
N PRO A 50 20.62 7.46 -0.86
CA PRO A 50 21.90 7.41 -0.16
C PRO A 50 21.79 7.35 1.38
N ALA A 51 20.67 7.83 1.92
CA ALA A 51 20.38 7.82 3.34
C ALA A 51 19.87 6.46 3.87
N TYR A 52 19.42 5.57 2.99
CA TYR A 52 18.95 4.24 3.40
C TYR A 52 20.09 3.39 3.95
N GLY A 53 19.85 2.69 5.06
CA GLY A 53 20.89 1.94 5.76
C GLY A 53 21.81 2.80 6.63
N LYS A 54 21.65 4.14 6.61
CA LYS A 54 22.48 5.07 7.39
C LYS A 54 21.65 5.94 8.33
N ARG A 55 20.64 6.61 7.79
CA ARG A 55 19.76 7.54 8.53
C ARG A 55 18.37 6.97 8.76
N PHE A 56 17.98 5.97 7.98
CA PHE A 56 16.72 5.26 8.17
C PHE A 56 16.80 3.82 7.66
N LEU A 57 15.90 2.99 8.18
CA LEU A 57 15.62 1.64 7.69
C LEU A 57 14.12 1.52 7.39
N LEU A 58 13.71 0.41 6.76
CA LEU A 58 12.30 0.15 6.51
C LEU A 58 11.96 -1.33 6.65
N ALA A 59 10.70 -1.60 7.01
CA ALA A 59 10.04 -2.89 6.87
C ALA A 59 8.74 -2.72 6.09
N GLY A 60 8.48 -3.62 5.14
CA GLY A 60 7.23 -3.68 4.40
C GLY A 60 6.32 -4.74 4.98
N ASP A 61 5.13 -4.33 5.38
CA ASP A 61 4.09 -5.20 5.89
C ASP A 61 3.09 -5.50 4.78
N GLN A 62 2.70 -6.77 4.67
CA GLN A 62 1.73 -7.24 3.67
C GLN A 62 0.55 -7.90 4.36
N ASN A 63 0.03 -7.27 5.41
CA ASN A 63 -0.97 -7.89 6.28
C ASN A 63 -2.30 -8.16 5.55
N ALA A 64 -2.61 -7.37 4.51
CA ALA A 64 -3.78 -7.58 3.65
C ALA A 64 -3.59 -8.65 2.54
N ALA A 65 -2.41 -9.26 2.39
CA ALA A 65 -2.16 -10.23 1.33
C ALA A 65 -3.04 -11.48 1.48
N LYS A 66 -3.59 -11.96 0.36
CA LYS A 66 -4.38 -13.20 0.33
C LYS A 66 -3.48 -14.39 0.65
N ARG A 67 -3.80 -15.10 1.72
CA ARG A 67 -3.14 -16.35 2.16
C ARG A 67 -4.14 -17.51 2.13
N GLY A 68 -3.63 -18.74 2.08
CA GLY A 68 -4.47 -19.92 2.31
C GLY A 68 -5.01 -19.94 3.75
N PRO A 69 -6.13 -20.62 4.04
CA PRO A 69 -6.80 -20.54 5.35
C PRO A 69 -5.86 -20.86 6.53
N ARG A 70 -5.06 -21.93 6.41
CA ARG A 70 -4.08 -22.32 7.43
C ARG A 70 -2.99 -21.25 7.64
N ALA A 71 -2.35 -20.82 6.56
CA ALA A 71 -1.30 -19.79 6.61
C ALA A 71 -1.82 -18.44 7.15
N GLN A 72 -3.09 -18.11 6.89
CA GLN A 72 -3.73 -16.93 7.46
C GLN A 72 -3.85 -17.06 8.99
N GLN A 73 -4.31 -18.21 9.50
CA GLN A 73 -4.44 -18.45 10.94
C GLN A 73 -3.07 -18.45 11.64
N GLU A 74 -2.08 -19.13 11.05
CA GLU A 74 -0.70 -19.11 11.55
C GLU A 74 -0.14 -17.69 11.61
N ALA A 75 -0.37 -16.86 10.57
CA ALA A 75 0.07 -15.47 10.55
C ALA A 75 -0.60 -14.61 11.64
N ILE A 76 -1.92 -14.74 11.82
CA ILE A 76 -2.65 -14.02 12.89
C ILE A 76 -2.12 -14.44 14.26
N ALA A 77 -1.98 -15.75 14.50
CA ALA A 77 -1.44 -16.28 15.75
C ALA A 77 0.00 -15.81 16.01
N ALA A 78 0.79 -15.62 14.96
CA ALA A 78 2.14 -15.07 15.02
C ALA A 78 2.19 -13.52 15.15
N GLY A 79 1.05 -12.85 15.27
CA GLY A 79 0.98 -11.40 15.53
C GLY A 79 0.69 -10.53 14.30
N MET A 80 0.35 -11.10 13.15
CA MET A 80 -0.14 -10.32 12.01
C MET A 80 -1.40 -9.56 12.41
N THR A 81 -1.30 -8.23 12.46
CA THR A 81 -2.39 -7.37 12.92
C THR A 81 -3.14 -6.78 11.71
N PRO A 82 -4.45 -7.03 11.57
CA PRO A 82 -5.27 -6.41 10.54
C PRO A 82 -5.26 -4.88 10.66
N GLY A 83 -5.13 -4.20 9.52
CA GLY A 83 -5.12 -2.74 9.47
C GLY A 83 -3.81 -2.07 9.90
N GLU A 84 -2.76 -2.84 10.17
CA GLU A 84 -1.39 -2.30 10.26
C GLU A 84 -1.01 -1.59 8.96
N ALA A 85 -0.27 -0.49 9.08
CA ALA A 85 0.20 0.27 7.94
C ALA A 85 1.13 -0.57 7.04
N ASP A 86 1.15 -0.27 5.74
CA ASP A 86 1.94 -1.02 4.76
C ASP A 86 3.46 -0.91 4.95
N LEU A 87 3.95 0.21 5.48
CA LEU A 87 5.39 0.44 5.67
C LEU A 87 5.68 1.03 7.03
N ARG A 88 6.71 0.48 7.68
CA ARG A 88 7.36 1.08 8.85
C ARG A 88 8.70 1.67 8.43
N ILE A 89 8.92 2.92 8.78
CA ILE A 89 10.16 3.67 8.56
C ILE A 89 10.80 3.92 9.92
N TYR A 90 11.97 3.31 10.13
CA TYR A 90 12.76 3.45 11.36
C TYR A 90 13.73 4.60 11.19
N LEU A 91 13.66 5.57 12.09
CA LEU A 91 14.46 6.80 12.09
C LEU A 91 15.41 6.83 13.31
N ALA A 92 16.29 7.82 13.33
CA ALA A 92 17.17 8.08 14.47
C ALA A 92 16.36 8.35 15.76
N GLY A 93 17.00 8.16 16.93
CA GLY A 93 16.35 8.36 18.23
C GLY A 93 15.27 7.33 18.57
N GLY A 94 15.22 6.20 17.85
CA GLY A 94 14.20 5.15 18.07
C GLY A 94 12.82 5.49 17.52
N GLN A 95 12.69 6.55 16.71
CA GLN A 95 11.41 6.94 16.14
C GLN A 95 10.96 5.97 15.04
N ILE A 96 9.67 5.64 15.03
CA ILE A 96 9.01 4.92 13.94
C ILE A 96 7.93 5.82 13.37
N ARG A 97 7.97 6.01 12.05
CA ARG A 97 6.88 6.62 11.27
C ARG A 97 6.38 5.60 10.25
N MET A 98 5.12 5.72 9.85
CA MET A 98 4.47 4.70 9.03
C MET A 98 3.81 5.29 7.80
N ILE A 99 3.73 4.50 6.74
CA ILE A 99 3.04 4.86 5.49
C ILE A 99 1.97 3.81 5.19
N GLU A 100 0.76 4.29 4.92
CA GLU A 100 -0.36 3.48 4.41
C GLU A 100 -0.63 3.87 2.94
N ASN A 101 -0.68 2.90 2.04
CA ASN A 101 -0.88 3.17 0.62
C ASN A 101 -2.35 3.04 0.23
N LYS A 102 -2.78 3.93 -0.68
CA LYS A 102 -4.07 3.84 -1.34
C LYS A 102 -3.96 4.09 -2.83
N VAL A 103 -4.71 3.30 -3.59
CA VAL A 103 -4.83 3.49 -5.04
C VAL A 103 -5.91 4.53 -5.33
N GLY A 104 -5.51 5.66 -5.94
CA GLY A 104 -6.42 6.75 -6.30
C GLY A 104 -7.24 7.26 -5.12
N LYS A 105 -8.58 7.21 -5.20
CA LYS A 105 -9.50 7.63 -4.12
C LYS A 105 -9.83 6.49 -3.14
N GLY A 106 -8.92 5.52 -2.99
CA GLY A 106 -9.08 4.41 -2.07
C GLY A 106 -9.31 4.90 -0.64
N ARG A 107 -10.26 4.28 0.07
CA ARG A 107 -10.60 4.64 1.45
C ARG A 107 -9.95 3.67 2.42
N LEU A 108 -9.59 4.18 3.60
CA LEU A 108 -9.22 3.33 4.72
C LEU A 108 -10.40 2.42 5.10
N SER A 109 -10.10 1.14 5.33
CA SER A 109 -11.06 0.25 5.96
C SER A 109 -11.33 0.67 7.42
N THR A 110 -12.40 0.14 8.03
CA THR A 110 -12.66 0.41 9.46
C THR A 110 -11.49 -0.06 10.34
N ALA A 111 -10.97 -1.27 10.10
CA ALA A 111 -9.80 -1.78 10.84
C ALA A 111 -8.56 -0.87 10.71
N GLN A 112 -8.31 -0.30 9.53
CA GLN A 112 -7.22 0.67 9.34
C GLN A 112 -7.46 1.96 10.12
N ARG A 113 -8.67 2.53 10.06
CA ARG A 113 -8.98 3.75 10.83
C ARG A 113 -8.80 3.52 12.34
N ASP A 114 -9.29 2.40 12.85
CA ASP A 114 -9.20 2.07 14.28
C ASP A 114 -7.74 1.84 14.69
N ARG A 115 -6.97 1.13 13.86
CA ARG A 115 -5.54 0.87 14.09
C ARG A 115 -4.73 2.15 14.07
N HIS A 116 -4.93 3.01 13.07
CA HIS A 116 -4.21 4.29 12.97
C HIS A 116 -4.53 5.20 14.15
N ALA A 117 -5.80 5.26 14.56
CA ALA A 117 -6.20 6.02 15.74
C ALA A 117 -5.54 5.47 17.03
N ALA A 118 -5.42 4.15 17.16
CA ALA A 118 -4.72 3.53 18.28
C ALA A 118 -3.21 3.83 18.29
N LEU A 119 -2.56 3.75 17.12
CA LEU A 119 -1.15 4.09 16.94
C LEU A 119 -0.88 5.57 17.27
N ALA A 120 -1.75 6.47 16.81
CA ALA A 120 -1.65 7.90 17.11
C ALA A 120 -1.72 8.19 18.62
N ARG A 121 -2.58 7.49 19.38
CA ARG A 121 -2.64 7.62 20.85
C ARG A 121 -1.35 7.19 21.55
N LEU A 122 -0.57 6.31 20.93
CA LEU A 122 0.74 5.87 21.43
C LEU A 122 1.90 6.75 20.92
N GLY A 123 1.61 7.81 20.16
CA GLY A 123 2.61 8.72 19.60
C GLY A 123 3.22 8.26 18.27
N HIS A 124 2.64 7.25 17.61
CA HIS A 124 3.06 6.82 16.28
C HIS A 124 2.25 7.53 15.19
N ASP A 125 2.96 8.04 14.18
CA ASP A 125 2.33 8.73 13.05
C ASP A 125 2.21 7.81 11.82
N VAL A 126 1.02 7.77 11.23
CA VAL A 126 0.72 7.02 10.01
C VAL A 126 0.25 7.99 8.93
N THR A 127 1.08 8.20 7.91
CA THR A 127 0.74 9.05 6.76
C THR A 127 0.14 8.22 5.63
N VAL A 128 -0.99 8.66 5.08
CA VAL A 128 -1.61 7.99 3.92
C VAL A 128 -1.05 8.56 2.62
N VAL A 129 -0.48 7.71 1.78
CA VAL A 129 -0.03 8.05 0.41
C VAL A 129 -1.04 7.53 -0.59
N SER A 130 -1.69 8.46 -1.30
CA SER A 130 -2.66 8.13 -2.35
C SER A 130 -2.07 8.37 -3.73
N ALA A 131 -1.94 7.31 -4.52
CA ALA A 131 -1.30 7.38 -5.84
C ALA A 131 -2.06 6.55 -6.87
N THR A 132 -1.97 6.96 -8.14
CA THR A 132 -2.57 6.20 -9.26
C THR A 132 -1.54 5.46 -10.08
N THR A 133 -0.25 5.74 -9.89
CA THR A 133 0.87 5.08 -10.56
C THR A 133 1.99 4.74 -9.58
N PRO A 134 2.80 3.71 -9.86
CA PRO A 134 3.95 3.37 -9.02
C PRO A 134 5.01 4.48 -8.94
N ALA A 135 5.20 5.26 -10.01
CA ALA A 135 6.16 6.37 -10.03
C ALA A 135 5.72 7.50 -9.10
N ASP A 136 4.45 7.87 -9.15
CA ASP A 136 3.83 8.84 -8.25
C ASP A 136 3.93 8.41 -6.79
N ALA A 137 3.57 7.14 -6.49
CA ALA A 137 3.70 6.58 -5.15
C ALA A 137 5.14 6.65 -4.61
N ALA A 138 6.12 6.34 -5.45
CA ALA A 138 7.54 6.42 -5.09
C ALA A 138 7.98 7.87 -4.83
N SER A 139 7.60 8.81 -5.70
CA SER A 139 7.95 10.23 -5.56
C SER A 139 7.42 10.81 -4.24
N GLN A 140 6.12 10.64 -3.98
CA GLN A 140 5.49 11.14 -2.75
C GLN A 140 6.13 10.54 -1.50
N ALA A 141 6.42 9.24 -1.51
CA ALA A 141 7.00 8.56 -0.36
C ALA A 141 8.45 8.99 -0.10
N VAL A 142 9.25 9.20 -1.15
CA VAL A 142 10.62 9.71 -1.04
C VAL A 142 10.61 11.13 -0.48
N GLU A 143 9.76 12.02 -1.01
CA GLU A 143 9.61 13.38 -0.51
C GLU A 143 9.23 13.39 0.98
N LEU A 144 8.26 12.55 1.36
CA LEU A 144 7.82 12.41 2.74
C LEU A 144 8.95 11.96 3.68
N VAL A 145 9.71 10.92 3.31
CA VAL A 145 10.83 10.43 4.13
C VAL A 145 11.97 11.45 4.18
N GLN A 146 12.25 12.16 3.09
CA GLN A 146 13.23 13.26 3.10
C GLN A 146 12.80 14.37 4.07
N GLY A 147 11.51 14.73 4.08
CA GLY A 147 10.96 15.68 5.05
C GLY A 147 11.17 15.24 6.50
N TRP A 148 10.94 13.96 6.80
CA TRP A 148 11.20 13.41 8.14
C TRP A 148 12.68 13.43 8.49
N LEU A 149 13.57 13.13 7.54
CA LEU A 149 15.01 13.19 7.73
C LEU A 149 15.54 14.61 7.90
N ALA A 150 14.84 15.64 7.42
CA ALA A 150 15.29 17.03 7.56
C ALA A 150 15.10 17.57 8.99
N VAL A 151 14.20 16.96 9.77
CA VAL A 151 13.84 17.39 11.14
C VAL A 151 14.30 16.40 12.21
N ALA A 152 14.95 15.30 11.81
CA ALA A 152 15.41 14.21 12.67
C ALA A 152 16.92 14.27 12.92
#